data_AF-A0A3Q2YX47-F1
#
_entry.id   AF-A0A3Q2YX47-F1
#
_cell.length_a   1.000
_cell.length_b   1.000
_cell.length_c   1.000
_cell.angle_alpha   90.00
_cell.angle_beta   90.00
_cell.angle_gamma   90.00
#
_symmetry.space_group_name_H-M   'P 1'
#
loop_
_entity.id
_entity.type
_entity.pdbx_description
1 polymer ?
#
loop_
_entity_poly.entity_id
_entity_poly.type
_entity_poly.pdbx_seq_one_letter_code
_entity_poly.pdbx_strand_id
1 'polypeptide(L)'
;MEALDRGDPRKRKHDEGRDKEPPLPAAAAAHDGRGEKVKRKRGRPPAEKLPPNPPELTRQLSALVDMVVNYKDSRLRERKPSASAFLLSPSSLGRQISKGFVQLPSRKEAPEYYELIRKPVDFRRIRRVRNHKYRNVGDLEKDIFLLCHNAQTYNLEGSQIYEDSIVIKSVFESARLRIAANQEPERTLVAVAPAAARSDDGGAAEHPEGGNASK
;
A
#
# COMPACT_ATOMS: atom_id res chain seq x y z
N MET A 1 7.39 47.39 -51.47
CA MET A 1 8.67 47.57 -52.16
C MET A 1 9.70 47.78 -51.06
N GLU A 2 10.66 46.88 -50.80
CA GLU A 2 11.09 45.69 -51.57
C GLU A 2 11.50 44.47 -50.69
N ALA A 3 11.86 43.38 -51.39
CA ALA A 3 12.49 42.12 -50.98
C ALA A 3 13.52 42.23 -49.81
N LEU A 4 13.51 41.35 -48.80
CA LEU A 4 13.94 39.92 -48.77
C LEU A 4 15.46 39.70 -48.90
N ASP A 5 16.08 39.12 -47.86
CA ASP A 5 17.19 38.16 -47.97
C ASP A 5 17.19 37.18 -46.75
N ARG A 6 17.91 36.05 -46.84
CA ARG A 6 18.07 35.02 -45.79
C ARG A 6 19.51 34.49 -45.75
N GLY A 7 20.16 34.47 -44.58
CA GLY A 7 21.52 33.90 -44.43
C GLY A 7 21.74 33.12 -43.13
N ASP A 8 21.95 31.80 -43.24
CA ASP A 8 22.22 30.86 -42.13
C ASP A 8 23.74 30.68 -41.88
N PRO A 9 24.24 30.77 -40.63
CA PRO A 9 25.67 30.77 -40.34
C PRO A 9 26.36 29.39 -40.36
N ARG A 10 27.12 29.15 -41.44
CA ARG A 10 28.52 28.64 -41.41
C ARG A 10 28.78 27.34 -40.61
N LYS A 11 28.69 26.17 -41.26
CA LYS A 11 29.47 24.97 -40.88
C LYS A 11 30.68 24.79 -41.79
N ARG A 12 31.90 24.77 -41.22
CA ARG A 12 33.16 24.49 -41.91
C ARG A 12 33.51 22.99 -41.81
N LYS A 13 34.14 22.45 -42.86
CA LYS A 13 34.73 21.09 -42.89
C LYS A 13 36.14 21.07 -42.27
N HIS A 14 36.66 19.88 -41.99
CA HIS A 14 38.09 19.61 -41.88
C HIS A 14 38.42 18.15 -42.22
N ASP A 15 39.54 17.93 -42.92
CA ASP A 15 40.00 16.70 -43.61
C ASP A 15 41.57 16.70 -43.58
N GLU A 16 42.41 15.68 -43.84
CA GLU A 16 42.33 14.23 -44.16
C GLU A 16 43.49 13.48 -43.45
N GLY A 17 43.30 12.20 -43.09
CA GLY A 17 44.40 11.27 -42.80
C GLY A 17 44.96 11.25 -41.36
N ARG A 18 45.81 10.29 -40.98
CA ARG A 18 46.22 8.98 -41.54
C ARG A 18 46.60 8.06 -40.36
N ASP A 19 46.67 6.72 -40.46
CA ASP A 19 47.75 5.94 -41.08
C ASP A 19 47.32 4.53 -41.56
N LYS A 20 48.19 3.86 -42.32
CA LYS A 20 48.13 2.45 -42.72
C LYS A 20 49.55 1.88 -42.86
N GLU A 21 49.80 0.64 -42.42
CA GLU A 21 50.53 -0.40 -43.19
C GLU A 21 50.42 -1.82 -42.55
N PRO A 22 50.90 -2.95 -43.14
CA PRO A 22 49.94 -3.97 -43.58
C PRO A 22 50.21 -5.42 -43.02
N PRO A 23 50.12 -6.58 -43.73
CA PRO A 23 49.41 -7.77 -43.19
C PRO A 23 50.21 -9.10 -43.22
N LEU A 24 49.50 -10.25 -43.13
CA LEU A 24 49.81 -11.66 -43.50
C LEU A 24 49.72 -12.66 -42.32
N PRO A 25 49.48 -13.97 -42.56
CA PRO A 25 48.72 -14.63 -43.64
C PRO A 25 47.58 -15.55 -43.06
N ALA A 26 46.91 -16.33 -43.91
CA ALA A 26 45.72 -17.13 -43.56
C ALA A 26 45.98 -18.65 -43.41
N ALA A 27 45.05 -19.36 -42.74
CA ALA A 27 44.96 -20.82 -42.79
C ALA A 27 43.52 -21.35 -42.59
N ALA A 28 43.10 -22.23 -43.50
CA ALA A 28 41.96 -23.17 -43.46
C ALA A 28 40.52 -22.63 -43.27
N ALA A 29 39.56 -23.35 -43.86
CA ALA A 29 38.13 -23.04 -43.83
C ALA A 29 37.30 -24.26 -43.40
N ALA A 30 36.12 -24.00 -42.84
CA ALA A 30 34.98 -24.92 -42.79
C ALA A 30 33.70 -24.08 -42.87
N HIS A 31 32.65 -24.60 -43.53
CA HIS A 31 31.42 -23.87 -43.81
C HIS A 31 30.24 -24.33 -42.94
N ASP A 32 29.21 -23.50 -42.95
CA ASP A 32 27.85 -23.73 -42.46
C ASP A 32 27.56 -23.78 -40.95
N GLY A 33 26.30 -23.44 -40.64
CA GLY A 33 25.85 -23.14 -39.27
C GLY A 33 25.06 -21.82 -39.17
N ARG A 34 24.00 -21.66 -39.97
CA ARG A 34 23.15 -20.46 -40.07
C ARG A 34 22.27 -20.21 -38.82
N GLY A 35 22.90 -20.00 -37.66
CA GLY A 35 22.23 -19.67 -36.39
C GLY A 35 21.71 -18.23 -36.36
N GLU A 36 20.39 -18.06 -36.34
CA GLU A 36 19.75 -16.75 -36.36
C GLU A 36 20.02 -15.94 -35.08
N LYS A 37 20.81 -14.85 -35.18
CA LYS A 37 21.16 -13.99 -34.04
C LYS A 37 19.98 -13.11 -33.62
N VAL A 38 19.04 -13.70 -32.87
CA VAL A 38 17.92 -13.00 -32.23
C VAL A 38 18.45 -11.80 -31.42
N LYS A 39 18.16 -10.59 -31.89
CA LYS A 39 18.55 -9.34 -31.23
C LYS A 39 17.83 -9.21 -29.89
N ARG A 40 18.48 -9.66 -28.81
CA ARG A 40 18.07 -9.44 -27.42
C ARG A 40 17.92 -7.93 -27.15
N LYS A 41 16.72 -7.39 -27.32
CA LYS A 41 16.36 -6.04 -26.88
C LYS A 41 16.67 -5.95 -25.39
N ARG A 42 17.50 -4.98 -24.98
CA ARG A 42 17.74 -4.67 -23.56
C ARG A 42 16.49 -4.01 -22.98
N GLY A 43 15.52 -4.84 -22.61
CA GLY A 43 14.38 -4.46 -21.78
C GLY A 43 14.63 -4.83 -20.32
N ARG A 44 13.95 -4.13 -19.41
CA ARG A 44 13.72 -4.61 -18.04
C ARG A 44 13.14 -6.05 -18.14
N PRO A 45 13.57 -7.01 -17.29
CA PRO A 45 12.95 -8.33 -17.28
C PRO A 45 11.43 -8.19 -17.16
N PRO A 46 10.63 -9.04 -17.84
CA PRO A 46 9.17 -9.00 -17.72
C PRO A 46 8.78 -8.96 -16.25
N ALA A 47 7.98 -7.96 -15.86
CA ALA A 47 7.58 -7.81 -14.47
C ALA A 47 6.92 -9.11 -14.01
N GLU A 48 7.61 -9.80 -13.09
CA GLU A 48 7.24 -11.14 -12.66
C GLU A 48 5.81 -11.10 -12.12
N LYS A 49 4.93 -11.86 -12.77
CA LYS A 49 3.50 -11.87 -12.45
C LYS A 49 3.33 -12.62 -11.14
N LEU A 50 3.49 -11.91 -10.02
CA LEU A 50 3.34 -12.44 -8.67
C LEU A 50 2.06 -13.30 -8.59
N PRO A 51 2.12 -14.51 -8.01
CA PRO A 51 0.97 -15.41 -7.98
C PRO A 51 -0.23 -14.74 -7.30
N PRO A 52 -1.47 -15.06 -7.71
CA PRO A 52 -2.66 -14.41 -7.17
C PRO A 52 -2.74 -14.60 -5.66
N ASN A 53 -3.19 -13.55 -4.96
CA ASN A 53 -3.48 -13.64 -3.53
C ASN A 53 -4.69 -14.56 -3.29
N PRO A 54 -4.78 -15.21 -2.10
CA PRO A 54 -6.00 -15.88 -1.67
C PRO A 54 -7.23 -14.95 -1.79
N PRO A 55 -8.43 -15.49 -2.12
CA PRO A 55 -9.64 -14.69 -2.24
C PRO A 55 -9.96 -13.90 -0.97
N GLU A 56 -9.79 -14.51 0.20
CA GLU A 56 -10.11 -13.87 1.48
C GLU A 56 -9.19 -12.69 1.81
N LEU A 57 -7.87 -12.85 1.63
CA LEU A 57 -6.93 -11.73 1.75
C LEU A 57 -7.28 -10.61 0.75
N THR A 58 -7.67 -10.96 -0.48
CA THR A 58 -8.06 -9.97 -1.50
C THR A 58 -9.34 -9.24 -1.11
N ARG A 59 -10.31 -9.93 -0.50
CA ARG A 59 -11.56 -9.37 0.07
C ARG A 59 -11.25 -8.42 1.23
N GLN A 60 -10.47 -8.88 2.22
CA GLN A 60 -10.04 -8.11 3.38
C GLN A 60 -9.29 -6.82 3.00
N LEU A 61 -8.27 -6.92 2.14
CA LEU A 61 -7.51 -5.76 1.67
C LEU A 61 -8.38 -4.76 0.90
N SER A 62 -9.34 -5.23 0.10
CA SER A 62 -10.27 -4.35 -0.62
C SER A 62 -11.23 -3.66 0.33
N ALA A 63 -11.80 -4.40 1.29
CA ALA A 63 -12.71 -3.87 2.31
C ALA A 63 -12.05 -2.79 3.18
N LEU A 64 -10.79 -2.98 3.62
CA LEU A 64 -10.03 -1.96 4.34
C LEU A 64 -9.87 -0.67 3.52
N VAL A 65 -9.48 -0.80 2.25
CA VAL A 65 -9.29 0.35 1.36
C VAL A 65 -10.61 1.07 1.09
N ASP A 66 -11.71 0.36 0.85
CA ASP A 66 -13.01 0.98 0.59
C ASP A 66 -13.65 1.55 1.86
N MET A 67 -13.39 1.01 3.06
CA MET A 67 -13.79 1.68 4.32
C MET A 67 -13.09 3.03 4.49
N VAL A 68 -11.79 3.10 4.23
CA VAL A 68 -11.01 4.36 4.33
C VAL A 68 -11.40 5.34 3.22
N VAL A 69 -11.46 4.88 1.96
CA VAL A 69 -11.73 5.75 0.81
C VAL A 69 -13.16 6.31 0.82
N ASN A 70 -14.15 5.55 1.30
CA ASN A 70 -15.53 6.02 1.34
C ASN A 70 -15.91 6.68 2.69
N TYR A 71 -14.96 6.82 3.62
CA TYR A 71 -15.22 7.50 4.90
C TYR A 71 -15.58 8.98 4.69
N LYS A 72 -16.66 9.39 5.34
CA LYS A 72 -17.13 10.78 5.39
C LYS A 72 -17.14 11.26 6.82
N ASP A 73 -16.55 12.42 7.06
CA ASP A 73 -16.61 13.07 8.36
C ASP A 73 -17.86 13.96 8.46
N SER A 74 -18.66 13.70 9.49
CA SER A 74 -19.87 14.43 9.84
C SER A 74 -19.64 15.49 10.92
N ARG A 75 -18.49 15.49 11.61
CA ARG A 75 -18.16 16.43 12.70
C ARG A 75 -18.02 17.86 12.21
N LEU A 76 -17.64 18.04 10.94
CA LEU A 76 -17.55 19.34 10.27
C LEU A 76 -18.91 19.99 9.93
N ARG A 77 -20.03 19.43 10.40
CA ARG A 77 -21.38 20.03 10.37
C ARG A 77 -21.45 21.38 11.10
N GLU A 78 -20.54 21.64 12.03
CA GLU A 78 -20.71 22.69 13.05
C GLU A 78 -20.32 24.12 12.61
N ARG A 79 -19.57 24.28 11.49
CA ARG A 79 -19.42 25.61 10.85
C ARG A 79 -20.71 25.97 10.12
N LYS A 80 -21.74 26.34 10.89
CA LYS A 80 -23.08 26.74 10.41
C LYS A 80 -22.98 27.67 9.19
N PRO A 81 -23.41 27.23 8.00
CA PRO A 81 -23.70 28.15 6.91
C PRO A 81 -24.84 29.09 7.33
N SER A 82 -24.98 30.24 6.66
CA SER A 82 -26.20 31.04 6.75
C SER A 82 -27.42 30.17 6.37
N ALA A 83 -28.57 30.40 7.00
CA ALA A 83 -29.75 29.54 6.89
C ALA A 83 -30.23 29.31 5.44
N SER A 84 -29.97 30.27 4.55
CA SER A 84 -30.26 30.18 3.11
C SER A 84 -29.46 29.12 2.35
N ALA A 85 -28.29 28.71 2.83
CA ALA A 85 -27.39 27.77 2.14
C ALA A 85 -27.62 26.29 2.48
N PHE A 86 -28.39 26.00 3.55
CA PHE A 86 -28.54 24.63 4.06
C PHE A 86 -29.33 23.70 3.12
N LEU A 87 -30.34 24.23 2.42
CA LEU A 87 -31.27 23.44 1.60
C LEU A 87 -30.79 23.15 0.17
N LEU A 88 -29.68 23.76 -0.26
CA LEU A 88 -29.21 23.70 -1.67
C LEU A 88 -27.81 23.08 -1.84
N SER A 89 -27.11 22.71 -0.76
CA SER A 89 -25.77 22.12 -0.86
C SER A 89 -25.79 20.59 -0.76
N PRO A 90 -25.37 19.85 -1.81
CA PRO A 90 -25.18 18.38 -1.73
C PRO A 90 -24.03 17.97 -0.78
N SER A 91 -23.34 18.92 -0.16
CA SER A 91 -22.36 18.70 0.92
C SER A 91 -22.99 18.23 2.24
N SER A 92 -24.32 18.27 2.36
CA SER A 92 -25.09 17.86 3.55
C SER A 92 -24.87 16.40 3.97
N LEU A 93 -24.35 15.55 3.09
CA LEU A 93 -24.05 14.14 3.34
C LEU A 93 -22.68 13.85 3.99
N GLY A 94 -21.99 14.89 4.51
CA GLY A 94 -20.67 14.77 5.15
C GLY A 94 -19.50 14.82 4.15
N ARG A 95 -18.33 15.29 4.60
CA ARG A 95 -17.16 15.50 3.73
C ARG A 95 -16.37 14.21 3.57
N GLN A 96 -16.20 13.73 2.34
CA GLN A 96 -15.33 12.58 2.03
C GLN A 96 -13.86 12.96 2.26
N ILE A 97 -13.22 12.31 3.23
CA ILE A 97 -11.86 12.67 3.70
C ILE A 97 -10.79 12.30 2.66
N SER A 98 -10.95 11.19 1.95
CA SER A 98 -9.97 10.72 0.98
C SER A 98 -9.76 11.64 -0.23
N LYS A 99 -10.59 12.68 -0.43
CA LYS A 99 -10.65 13.46 -1.69
C LYS A 99 -9.31 14.09 -2.07
N GLY A 100 -8.58 14.66 -1.10
CA GLY A 100 -7.25 15.26 -1.32
C GLY A 100 -6.13 14.24 -1.59
N PHE A 101 -6.41 12.95 -1.43
CA PHE A 101 -5.42 11.86 -1.45
C PHE A 101 -5.66 10.88 -2.61
N VAL A 102 -6.67 11.13 -3.46
CA VAL A 102 -7.02 10.26 -4.59
C VAL A 102 -5.87 10.17 -5.60
N GLN A 103 -5.23 11.31 -5.87
CA GLN A 103 -4.20 11.49 -6.89
C GLN A 103 -3.28 12.62 -6.46
N LEU A 104 -1.96 12.43 -6.57
CA LEU A 104 -1.00 13.53 -6.37
C LEU A 104 -0.97 14.51 -7.56
N PRO A 105 -0.63 15.79 -7.34
CA PRO A 105 -0.23 16.70 -8.42
C PRO A 105 0.91 16.09 -9.24
N SER A 106 1.01 16.40 -10.54
CA SER A 106 2.14 15.93 -11.34
C SER A 106 3.43 16.69 -11.00
N ARG A 107 4.56 16.12 -11.40
CA ARG A 107 5.90 16.74 -11.31
C ARG A 107 6.06 18.09 -12.03
N LYS A 108 5.08 18.51 -12.83
CA LYS A 108 5.04 19.85 -13.46
C LYS A 108 4.19 20.85 -12.69
N GLU A 109 3.26 20.39 -11.87
CA GLU A 109 2.32 21.23 -11.12
C GLU A 109 2.82 21.53 -9.70
N ALA A 110 3.64 20.64 -9.12
CA ALA A 110 4.34 20.85 -7.84
C ALA A 110 5.69 20.11 -7.85
N PRO A 111 6.75 20.62 -8.52
CA PRO A 111 8.06 19.98 -8.53
C PRO A 111 8.66 19.85 -7.12
N GLU A 112 8.46 20.85 -6.25
CA GLU A 112 8.98 20.93 -4.88
C GLU A 112 8.51 19.76 -4.01
N TYR A 113 7.25 19.34 -4.20
CA TYR A 113 6.69 18.14 -3.56
C TYR A 113 7.56 16.90 -3.82
N TYR A 114 8.08 16.75 -5.04
CA TYR A 114 8.88 15.60 -5.44
C TYR A 114 10.37 15.70 -5.10
N GLU A 115 10.83 16.89 -4.67
CA GLU A 115 12.16 17.07 -4.09
C GLU A 115 12.14 16.63 -2.62
N LEU A 116 11.13 17.08 -1.85
CA LEU A 116 10.94 16.71 -0.45
C LEU A 116 10.48 15.25 -0.28
N ILE A 117 9.38 14.86 -0.94
CA ILE A 117 8.71 13.57 -0.72
C ILE A 117 9.37 12.46 -1.54
N ARG A 118 10.28 11.73 -0.88
CA ARG A 118 11.11 10.68 -1.50
C ARG A 118 10.34 9.45 -1.99
N LYS A 119 9.15 9.14 -1.44
CA LYS A 119 8.33 7.98 -1.84
C LYS A 119 6.85 8.36 -2.05
N PRO A 120 6.51 9.03 -3.17
CA PRO A 120 5.14 9.47 -3.48
C PRO A 120 4.14 8.30 -3.61
N VAL A 121 2.97 8.42 -2.99
CA VAL A 121 1.86 7.45 -3.03
C VAL A 121 0.51 8.18 -2.96
N ASP A 122 -0.52 7.59 -3.56
CA ASP A 122 -1.92 8.07 -3.57
C ASP A 122 -2.90 6.88 -3.54
N PHE A 123 -4.20 7.14 -3.35
CA PHE A 123 -5.21 6.09 -3.41
C PHE A 123 -5.34 5.46 -4.82
N ARG A 124 -5.02 6.17 -5.93
CA ARG A 124 -4.90 5.57 -7.27
C ARG A 124 -3.80 4.49 -7.36
N ARG A 125 -2.76 4.55 -6.52
CA ARG A 125 -1.69 3.55 -6.39
C ARG A 125 -2.02 2.49 -5.34
N ILE A 126 -2.74 2.84 -4.27
CA ILE A 126 -3.15 1.91 -3.19
C ILE A 126 -4.31 0.99 -3.63
N ARG A 127 -5.36 1.52 -4.28
CA ARG A 127 -6.53 0.75 -4.77
C ARG A 127 -6.20 -0.35 -5.78
N ARG A 128 -4.94 -0.46 -6.23
CA ARG A 128 -4.40 -1.57 -7.03
C ARG A 128 -4.20 -2.86 -6.22
N VAL A 129 -5.06 -3.13 -5.23
CA VAL A 129 -5.10 -4.37 -4.44
C VAL A 129 -5.29 -5.59 -5.36
N ARG A 130 -6.11 -5.44 -6.41
CA ARG A 130 -6.37 -6.46 -7.44
C ARG A 130 -5.13 -6.84 -8.29
N ASN A 131 -4.02 -6.10 -8.16
CA ASN A 131 -2.73 -6.45 -8.77
C ASN A 131 -1.88 -7.34 -7.84
N HIS A 132 -2.42 -7.79 -6.69
CA HIS A 132 -1.78 -8.68 -5.72
C HIS A 132 -0.43 -8.17 -5.16
N LYS A 133 -0.18 -6.85 -5.20
CA LYS A 133 1.10 -6.24 -4.76
C LYS A 133 1.34 -6.31 -3.24
N TYR A 134 0.28 -6.43 -2.45
CA TYR A 134 0.33 -6.59 -1.00
C TYR A 134 0.17 -8.07 -0.65
N ARG A 135 1.02 -8.64 0.21
CA ARG A 135 0.97 -10.08 0.58
C ARG A 135 0.32 -10.33 1.94
N ASN A 136 0.07 -9.28 2.71
CA ASN A 136 -0.62 -9.26 4.00
C ASN A 136 -1.21 -7.86 4.25
N VAL A 137 -2.01 -7.70 5.31
CA VAL A 137 -2.59 -6.39 5.71
C VAL A 137 -1.51 -5.36 6.08
N GLY A 138 -0.39 -5.79 6.67
CA GLY A 138 0.74 -4.91 7.01
C GLY A 138 1.42 -4.27 5.79
N ASP A 139 1.38 -4.89 4.61
CA ASP A 139 1.92 -4.28 3.39
C ASP A 139 1.04 -3.15 2.86
N LEU A 140 -0.28 -3.27 3.05
CA LEU A 140 -1.23 -2.19 2.79
C LEU A 140 -1.07 -1.07 3.82
N GLU A 141 -0.94 -1.42 5.10
CA GLU A 141 -0.70 -0.48 6.20
C GLU A 141 0.54 0.39 5.96
N LYS A 142 1.66 -0.19 5.51
CA LYS A 142 2.89 0.56 5.14
C LYS A 142 2.61 1.63 4.09
N ASP A 143 1.82 1.32 3.05
CA ASP A 143 1.46 2.27 1.98
C ASP A 143 0.46 3.34 2.47
N ILE A 144 -0.47 2.99 3.39
CA ILE A 144 -1.43 3.92 4.01
C ILE A 144 -0.72 4.88 4.98
N PHE A 145 0.15 4.37 5.85
CA PHE A 145 0.90 5.20 6.80
C PHE A 145 1.92 6.08 6.08
N LEU A 146 2.53 5.59 4.99
CA LEU A 146 3.35 6.42 4.09
C LEU A 146 2.55 7.54 3.43
N LEU A 147 1.31 7.28 3.00
CA LEU A 147 0.40 8.31 2.48
C LEU A 147 0.15 9.42 3.51
N CYS A 148 -0.14 9.04 4.76
CA CYS A 148 -0.35 10.02 5.84
C CYS A 148 0.93 10.77 6.19
N HIS A 149 2.06 10.08 6.36
CA HIS A 149 3.35 10.69 6.68
C HIS A 149 3.82 11.67 5.58
N ASN A 150 3.66 11.32 4.30
CA ASN A 150 3.95 12.22 3.19
C ASN A 150 3.09 13.49 3.23
N ALA A 151 1.81 13.37 3.61
CA ALA A 151 0.92 14.51 3.77
C ALA A 151 1.36 15.40 4.95
N GLN A 152 1.68 14.81 6.09
CA GLN A 152 2.17 15.51 7.30
C GLN A 152 3.56 16.15 7.12
N THR A 153 4.37 15.62 6.21
CA THR A 153 5.72 16.16 5.90
C THR A 153 5.65 17.36 4.95
N TYR A 154 4.65 17.43 4.07
CA TYR A 154 4.52 18.50 3.07
C TYR A 154 3.53 19.61 3.46
N ASN A 155 2.48 19.29 4.23
CA ASN A 155 1.44 20.23 4.61
C ASN A 155 1.63 20.64 6.08
N LEU A 156 1.36 21.91 6.39
CA LEU A 156 1.45 22.43 7.76
C LEU A 156 0.41 21.79 8.69
N GLU A 157 0.76 21.64 9.96
CA GLU A 157 -0.15 21.22 11.03
C GLU A 157 -1.38 22.15 11.13
N GLY A 158 -2.55 21.60 11.46
CA GLY A 158 -3.83 22.32 11.43
C GLY A 158 -4.38 22.61 10.02
N SER A 159 -3.64 22.35 8.94
CA SER A 159 -4.18 22.41 7.58
C SER A 159 -5.11 21.22 7.32
N GLN A 160 -6.14 21.40 6.48
CA GLN A 160 -7.15 20.35 6.27
C GLN A 160 -6.55 19.03 5.77
N ILE A 161 -5.48 19.06 4.96
CA ILE A 161 -4.80 17.86 4.46
C ILE A 161 -3.97 17.18 5.58
N TYR A 162 -3.44 17.94 6.53
CA TYR A 162 -2.79 17.38 7.72
C TYR A 162 -3.81 16.67 8.61
N GLU A 163 -4.92 17.34 8.96
CA GLU A 163 -5.99 16.76 9.77
C GLU A 163 -6.64 15.53 9.10
N ASP A 164 -6.91 15.61 7.80
CA ASP A 164 -7.46 14.50 7.01
C ASP A 164 -6.56 13.25 7.07
N SER A 165 -5.24 13.43 7.14
CA SER A 165 -4.29 12.32 7.23
C SER A 165 -4.37 11.58 8.57
N ILE A 166 -4.62 12.29 9.67
CA ILE A 166 -4.80 11.73 11.01
C ILE A 166 -6.10 10.91 11.04
N VAL A 167 -7.17 11.45 10.45
CA VAL A 167 -8.46 10.75 10.33
C VAL A 167 -8.33 9.50 9.45
N ILE A 168 -7.63 9.56 8.31
CA ILE A 168 -7.36 8.40 7.44
C ILE A 168 -6.64 7.29 8.22
N LYS A 169 -5.61 7.64 9.01
CA LYS A 169 -4.84 6.68 9.82
C LYS A 169 -5.74 6.01 10.87
N SER A 170 -6.46 6.80 11.66
CA SER A 170 -7.38 6.31 12.71
C SER A 170 -8.51 5.43 12.15
N VAL A 171 -9.07 5.79 11.00
CA VAL A 171 -10.11 4.99 10.30
C VAL A 171 -9.53 3.67 9.80
N PHE A 172 -8.30 3.65 9.26
CA PHE A 172 -7.64 2.41 8.85
C PHE A 172 -7.37 1.48 10.04
N GLU A 173 -6.82 2.01 11.13
CA GLU A 173 -6.55 1.26 12.37
C GLU A 173 -7.83 0.66 12.95
N SER A 174 -8.90 1.45 13.04
CA SER A 174 -10.23 1.01 13.48
C SER A 174 -10.83 -0.05 12.56
N ALA A 175 -10.69 0.10 11.23
CA ALA A 175 -11.16 -0.89 10.26
C ALA A 175 -10.38 -2.22 10.35
N ARG A 176 -9.06 -2.15 10.56
CA ARG A 176 -8.18 -3.31 10.77
C ARG A 176 -8.61 -4.10 12.00
N LEU A 177 -8.83 -3.43 13.14
CA LEU A 177 -9.28 -4.07 14.38
C LEU A 177 -10.65 -4.75 14.21
N ARG A 178 -11.62 -4.06 13.56
CA ARG A 178 -12.95 -4.63 13.31
C ARG A 178 -12.92 -5.88 12.44
N ILE A 179 -12.16 -5.89 11.35
CA ILE A 179 -12.09 -7.08 10.48
C ILE A 179 -11.33 -8.22 11.17
N ALA A 180 -10.32 -7.94 12.00
CA ALA A 180 -9.64 -8.98 12.79
C ALA A 180 -10.59 -9.63 13.80
N ALA A 181 -11.35 -8.84 14.57
CA ALA A 181 -12.35 -9.38 15.51
C ALA A 181 -13.45 -10.21 14.81
N ASN A 182 -13.84 -9.82 13.60
CA ASN A 182 -14.77 -10.59 12.75
C ASN A 182 -14.14 -11.81 12.05
N GLN A 183 -12.84 -12.10 12.27
CA GLN A 183 -12.14 -13.28 11.75
C GLN A 183 -11.76 -14.29 12.83
N GLU A 184 -12.02 -14.02 14.11
CA GLU A 184 -12.00 -15.04 15.16
C GLU A 184 -13.24 -15.95 15.02
N PRO A 185 -13.08 -17.25 14.69
CA PRO A 185 -14.18 -18.20 14.81
C PRO A 185 -14.43 -18.50 16.30
N GLU A 186 -15.67 -18.88 16.64
CA GLU A 186 -16.05 -19.48 17.92
C GLU A 186 -15.04 -20.54 18.36
N ARG A 187 -14.13 -20.16 19.26
CA ARG A 187 -13.09 -21.04 19.80
C ARG A 187 -13.25 -21.14 21.31
N THR A 188 -13.76 -22.32 21.69
CA THR A 188 -13.58 -22.92 23.02
C THR A 188 -14.66 -22.59 24.04
N LEU A 189 -15.93 -22.81 23.68
CA LEU A 189 -16.90 -23.36 24.62
C LEU A 189 -16.54 -24.83 24.94
N VAL A 190 -15.52 -25.07 25.78
CA VAL A 190 -15.53 -26.32 26.57
C VAL A 190 -16.55 -26.15 27.68
N ALA A 191 -17.72 -26.76 27.49
CA ALA A 191 -18.70 -26.92 28.55
C ALA A 191 -18.13 -27.89 29.60
N VAL A 192 -17.46 -27.35 30.62
CA VAL A 192 -17.05 -28.13 31.81
C VAL A 192 -18.30 -28.38 32.66
N ALA A 193 -19.11 -29.34 32.23
CA ALA A 193 -20.29 -29.78 32.98
C ALA A 193 -19.86 -30.42 34.32
N PRO A 194 -20.55 -30.12 35.43
CA PRO A 194 -20.17 -30.66 36.74
C PRO A 194 -20.49 -32.16 36.82
N ALA A 195 -19.45 -32.97 37.01
CA ALA A 195 -19.57 -34.42 37.17
C ALA A 195 -20.10 -34.82 38.56
N ALA A 196 -21.40 -34.64 38.79
CA ALA A 196 -22.09 -35.04 40.01
C ALA A 196 -22.39 -36.56 40.03
N ALA A 197 -21.35 -37.37 40.25
CA ALA A 197 -21.50 -38.77 40.65
C ALA A 197 -21.89 -38.88 42.14
N ARG A 198 -22.56 -39.97 42.52
CA ARG A 198 -23.20 -40.16 43.83
C ARG A 198 -22.99 -41.60 44.31
N SER A 199 -22.94 -41.80 45.63
CA SER A 199 -23.21 -43.08 46.35
C SER A 199 -22.30 -44.29 46.03
N ASP A 200 -22.04 -45.25 46.93
CA ASP A 200 -22.14 -45.31 48.41
C ASP A 200 -21.37 -46.57 48.89
N ASP A 201 -21.13 -46.68 50.21
CA ASP A 201 -20.74 -47.90 50.97
C ASP A 201 -19.37 -48.59 50.63
N GLY A 202 -18.87 -49.45 51.54
CA GLY A 202 -17.70 -50.32 51.24
C GLY A 202 -16.92 -50.97 52.40
N GLY A 203 -16.81 -50.32 53.57
CA GLY A 203 -16.41 -50.92 54.86
C GLY A 203 -14.94 -51.32 55.16
N ALA A 204 -14.76 -51.67 56.45
CA ALA A 204 -13.69 -52.47 57.10
C ALA A 204 -12.28 -51.87 57.46
N ALA A 205 -12.12 -51.59 58.78
CA ALA A 205 -10.99 -51.98 59.67
C ALA A 205 -9.57 -51.38 59.48
N GLU A 206 -8.71 -51.14 60.49
CA GLU A 206 -8.74 -51.42 61.96
C GLU A 206 -8.21 -50.22 62.82
N HIS A 207 -8.37 -50.31 64.14
CA HIS A 207 -7.67 -49.53 65.19
C HIS A 207 -6.41 -50.28 65.69
N PRO A 208 -5.54 -49.78 66.60
CA PRO A 208 -5.44 -48.45 67.27
C PRO A 208 -4.10 -47.75 66.90
N GLU A 209 -3.43 -46.84 67.64
CA GLU A 209 -3.60 -46.07 68.90
C GLU A 209 -2.91 -44.67 68.70
N GLY A 210 -2.53 -43.82 69.64
CA GLY A 210 -2.54 -43.85 71.12
C GLY A 210 -1.79 -42.66 71.75
N GLY A 211 -2.34 -42.05 72.80
CA GLY A 211 -1.74 -40.89 73.50
C GLY A 211 -1.68 -39.57 72.70
N ASN A 212 -1.42 -38.40 73.31
CA ASN A 212 -1.32 -38.05 74.73
C ASN A 212 -1.82 -36.61 74.95
N ALA A 213 -2.29 -36.27 76.15
CA ALA A 213 -2.84 -34.95 76.49
C ALA A 213 -1.83 -34.06 77.25
N SER A 214 -1.71 -32.80 76.83
CA SER A 214 -1.13 -31.64 77.54
C SER A 214 -1.31 -30.40 76.66
N LYS A 215 -1.66 -29.21 77.18
CA LYS A 215 -1.88 -28.79 78.57
C LYS A 215 -2.81 -27.57 78.59
#